data_AF-A0A960XNH8-F1
#
_entry.id   AF-A0A960XNH8-F1
#
_cell.length_a   1.000
_cell.length_b   1.000
_cell.length_c   1.000
_cell.angle_alpha   90.00
_cell.angle_beta   90.00
_cell.angle_gamma   90.00
#
_symmetry.space_group_name_H-M   'P 1'
#
loop_
_entity.id
_entity.type
_entity.pdbx_description
1 polymer ?
#
loop_
_entity_poly.entity_id
_entity_poly.type
_entity_poly.pdbx_seq_one_letter_code
_entity_poly.pdbx_strand_id
1 'polypeptide(L)' 'LRVEASTVVLTFRAADNREYRVEHRSSLTEGTWELLELHPIADPDSVTIRQATAQDIASPRPAERYYRLVVPTQ' A
#
# COMPACT_ATOMS: atom_id res chain seq x y z
N LEU A 1 5.43 25.21 -12.32
CA LEU A 1 6.05 23.90 -12.13
C LEU A 1 4.99 23.00 -11.49
N ARG A 2 4.41 22.05 -12.23
CA ARG A 2 3.31 21.22 -11.73
C ARG A 2 3.92 19.95 -11.15
N VAL A 3 3.68 19.67 -9.88
CA VAL A 3 4.08 18.38 -9.31
C VAL A 3 3.04 17.36 -9.73
N GLU A 4 3.44 16.38 -10.52
CA GLU A 4 2.61 15.21 -10.82
C GLU A 4 2.76 14.22 -9.67
N ALA A 5 1.66 14.02 -8.92
CA ALA A 5 1.58 12.95 -7.94
C ALA A 5 1.63 11.61 -8.70
N SER A 6 2.60 10.76 -8.37
CA SER A 6 2.63 9.40 -8.91
C SER A 6 1.80 8.47 -8.03
N THR A 7 0.80 7.81 -8.58
CA THR A 7 -0.02 6.83 -7.85
C THR A 7 0.58 5.44 -8.00
N VAL A 8 0.70 4.71 -6.88
CA VAL A 8 1.03 3.27 -6.88
C VAL A 8 -0.18 2.49 -6.41
N VAL A 9 -0.54 1.46 -7.17
CA VAL A 9 -1.62 0.53 -6.84
C VAL A 9 -1.01 -0.82 -6.49
N LEU A 10 -1.26 -1.31 -5.28
CA LEU A 10 -0.84 -2.63 -4.82
C LEU A 10 -2.07 -3.51 -4.71
N THR A 11 -2.04 -4.67 -5.37
CA THR A 11 -3.14 -5.64 -5.36
C THR A 11 -2.63 -6.96 -4.84
N PHE A 12 -3.36 -7.58 -3.89
CA PHE A 12 -2.99 -8.87 -3.33
C PHE A 12 -4.22 -9.71 -2.99
N ARG A 13 -4.01 -11.03 -2.89
CA ARG A 13 -5.02 -11.98 -2.40
C ARG A 13 -4.91 -12.09 -0.89
N ALA A 14 -5.99 -11.75 -0.22
CA ALA A 14 -6.25 -11.90 1.20
C ALA A 14 -7.14 -13.14 1.42
N ALA A 15 -6.78 -13.98 2.39
CA ALA A 15 -7.72 -14.95 2.92
C ALA A 15 -8.88 -14.22 3.66
N ASP A 16 -10.07 -14.80 3.59
CA ASP A 16 -11.22 -14.31 4.37
C ASP A 16 -10.94 -14.37 5.87
N ASN A 17 -11.59 -13.48 6.61
CA ASN A 17 -11.47 -13.38 8.08
C ASN A 17 -10.05 -13.15 8.62
N ARG A 18 -9.12 -12.66 7.78
CA ARG A 18 -7.81 -12.19 8.23
C ARG A 18 -7.68 -10.69 8.00
N GLU A 19 -7.15 -10.01 9.01
CA GLU A 19 -6.75 -8.61 8.87
C GLU A 19 -5.41 -8.56 8.14
N TYR A 20 -5.33 -7.69 7.14
CA TYR A 20 -4.10 -7.38 6.43
C TYR A 20 -3.84 -5.90 6.56
N ARG A 21 -2.56 -5.53 6.62
CA ARG A 21 -2.11 -4.14 6.57
C ARG A 21 -1.05 -4.04 5.50
N VAL A 22 -1.10 -2.97 4.71
CA VAL A 22 0.00 -2.63 3.83
C VAL A 22 0.68 -1.42 4.43
N GLU A 23 1.99 -1.50 4.57
CA GLU A 23 2.78 -0.39 5.07
C GLU A 23 3.80 0.02 4.03
N HIS A 24 4.13 1.30 4.01
CA HIS A 24 5.14 1.86 3.12
C HIS A 24 6.22 2.63 3.88
N ARG A 25 7.38 2.75 3.25
CA ARG A 25 8.46 3.63 3.68
C ARG A 25 9.27 4.11 2.47
N SER A 26 9.90 5.27 2.61
CA SER A 26 10.69 5.94 1.57
C SER A 26 12.19 5.62 1.61
N SER A 27 12.64 4.81 2.57
CA SER A 27 14.04 4.38 2.70
C SER A 27 14.16 3.00 3.36
N LEU A 28 15.15 2.20 2.98
CA LEU A 28 15.45 0.91 3.65
C LEU A 28 16.06 1.07 5.04
N THR A 29 16.81 2.16 5.24
CA THR A 29 17.69 2.33 6.39
C THR A 29 17.13 3.27 7.45
N GLU A 30 16.19 4.15 7.08
CA GLU A 30 15.64 5.18 7.97
C GLU A 30 14.13 5.38 7.75
N GLY A 31 13.43 5.84 8.78
CA GLY A 31 12.00 6.17 8.74
C GLY A 31 11.07 5.12 9.37
N THR A 32 9.86 5.57 9.68
CA THR A 32 8.79 4.72 10.23
C THR A 32 7.99 4.11 9.09
N TRP A 33 7.51 2.88 9.29
CA TRP A 33 6.54 2.28 8.39
C TRP A 33 5.20 2.99 8.57
N GLU A 34 4.69 3.58 7.49
CA GLU A 34 3.41 4.28 7.46
C GLU A 34 2.32 3.34 6.90
N LEU A 35 1.16 3.33 7.55
CA LEU A 35 0.04 2.47 7.14
C LEU A 35 -0.63 3.05 5.89
N LEU A 36 -0.77 2.23 4.84
CA LEU A 36 -1.63 2.53 3.70
C LEU A 36 -3.06 2.08 3.96
N GLU A 37 -4.00 2.91 3.53
CA GLU A 37 -5.41 2.55 3.54
C GLU A 37 -5.67 1.43 2.54
N LEU A 38 -6.37 0.38 3.01
CA LEU A 38 -6.85 -0.70 2.17
C LEU A 38 -8.28 -0.43 1.75
N HIS A 39 -8.52 -0.50 0.45
CA HIS A 39 -9.85 -0.46 -0.12
C HIS A 39 -10.23 -1.86 -0.63
N PRO A 40 -11.45 -2.33 -0.36
CA PRO A 40 -11.96 -3.52 -1.03
C PRO A 40 -12.04 -3.24 -2.53
N ILE A 41 -11.60 -4.20 -3.36
CA ILE A 41 -11.93 -4.13 -4.79
C ILE A 41 -13.40 -4.53 -4.90
N ALA A 42 -14.20 -3.68 -5.54
CA ALA A 42 -15.57 -4.01 -5.89
C ALA A 42 -15.56 -5.03 -7.05
N ASP A 43 -15.17 -6.26 -6.74
CA ASP A 43 -15.26 -7.39 -7.64
C ASP A 43 -16.19 -8.43 -6.97
N PRO A 44 -17.40 -8.64 -7.54
CA PRO A 44 -18.39 -9.54 -6.97
C PRO A 44 -17.95 -11.01 -6.92
N ASP A 45 -16.94 -11.41 -7.71
CA ASP A 45 -16.37 -12.77 -7.71
C ASP A 45 -15.10 -12.89 -6.85
N SER A 46 -14.66 -11.79 -6.23
CA SER A 46 -13.37 -11.71 -5.57
C SER A 46 -13.44 -11.13 -4.15
N VAL A 47 -14.15 -11.86 -3.28
CA VAL A 47 -14.19 -11.62 -1.82
C VAL A 47 -12.77 -11.55 -1.20
N THR A 48 -11.79 -12.17 -1.87
CA THR A 48 -10.41 -12.34 -1.42
C THR A 48 -9.41 -11.35 -2.01
N ILE A 49 -9.75 -10.46 -2.95
CA ILE A 49 -8.76 -9.47 -3.44
C ILE A 49 -8.90 -8.17 -2.65
N ARG A 50 -7.75 -7.61 -2.23
CA ARG A 50 -7.63 -6.33 -1.55
C ARG A 50 -6.70 -5.41 -2.34
N GLN A 51 -6.98 -4.11 -2.30
CA GLN A 51 -6.16 -3.09 -2.94
C GLN A 51 -5.69 -2.06 -1.93
N ALA A 52 -4.42 -1.69 -1.99
CA ALA A 52 -3.90 -0.52 -1.30
C ALA A 52 -3.53 0.53 -2.35
N THR A 53 -3.92 1.78 -2.12
CA THR A 53 -3.51 2.90 -2.97
C THR A 53 -2.57 3.79 -2.18
N ALA A 54 -1.35 3.95 -2.67
CA ALA A 54 -0.43 4.96 -2.15
C ALA A 54 -0.49 6.19 -3.07
N GLN A 55 -0.97 7.32 -2.54
CA GLN A 55 -0.85 8.62 -3.19
C GLN A 55 0.46 9.26 -2.75
N ASP A 56 1.35 9.51 -3.72
CA ASP A 56 2.62 10.17 -3.45
C ASP A 56 2.44 11.69 -3.50
N ILE A 57 2.51 12.34 -2.33
CA ILE A 57 2.63 13.78 -2.27
C ILE A 57 4.09 14.14 -2.54
N ALA A 58 4.39 14.32 -3.83
CA ALA A 58 5.37 15.29 -4.31
C ALA A 58 6.80 15.21 -3.72
N SER A 59 7.47 14.06 -3.73
CA SER A 59 8.95 14.07 -3.62
C SER A 59 9.61 14.30 -4.99
N PRO A 60 10.51 15.30 -5.14
CA PRO A 60 11.08 15.71 -6.43
C PRO A 60 12.16 14.78 -7.00
N ARG A 61 12.33 13.57 -6.43
CA ARG A 61 13.22 12.52 -6.92
C ARG A 61 12.43 11.22 -6.95
N PRO A 62 12.80 10.22 -7.78
CA PRO A 62 12.29 8.87 -7.62
C PRO A 62 12.77 8.37 -6.25
N ALA A 63 12.00 8.67 -5.20
CA ALA A 63 12.25 8.15 -3.87
C ALA A 63 12.11 6.63 -3.98
N GLU A 64 13.13 5.90 -3.55
CA GLU A 64 13.03 4.45 -3.47
C GLU A 64 11.84 4.09 -2.58
N ARG A 65 11.02 3.14 -3.03
CA ARG A 65 9.75 2.81 -2.37
C ARG A 65 9.80 1.39 -1.89
N TYR A 66 9.53 1.22 -0.61
CA TYR A 66 9.49 -0.09 0.01
C TYR A 66 8.11 -0.29 0.58
N TYR A 67 7.51 -1.41 0.22
CA TYR A 67 6.17 -1.81 0.65
C TYR A 67 6.28 -3.16 1.33
N ARG A 68 5.49 -3.37 2.37
CA ARG A 68 5.33 -4.69 2.99
C ARG A 68 3.88 -4.97 3.29
N LEU A 69 3.52 -6.25 3.18
CA LEU A 69 2.26 -6.78 3.66
C LEU A 69 2.48 -7.32 5.08
N VAL A 70 1.72 -6.82 6.04
CA VAL A 70 1.74 -7.28 7.43
C VAL A 70 0.46 -8.06 7.70
N VAL A 71 0.63 -9.27 8.23
CA VAL A 71 -0.45 -10.11 8.75
C VAL A 71 -0.25 -10.16 10.26
N PRO A 72 -1.10 -9.52 11.08
CA PRO A 72 -0.99 -9.61 12.52
C PRO A 72 -1.09 -11.08 12.94
N THR A 73 -0.08 -11.59 13.62
CA THR A 73 -0.19 -12.87 14.33
C THR A 73 -1.08 -12.63 15.54
N GLN A 74 -2.24 -13.29 15.57
CA GLN A 74 -3.04 -13.41 16.80
C GLN A 74 -2.33 -14.31 17.81
#